data_AF-A0A9P5QM08-F1
#
_entry.id   AF-A0A9P5QM08-F1
#
_cell.length_a   1.000
_cell.length_b   1.000
_cell.length_c   1.000
_cell.angle_alpha   90.00
_cell.angle_beta   90.00
_cell.angle_gamma   90.00
#
_symmetry.space_group_name_H-M   'P 1'
#
loop_
_entity.id
_entity.type
_entity.pdbx_description
1 polymer ?
#
loop_
_entity_poly.entity_id
_entity_poly.type
_entity_poly.pdbx_seq_one_letter_code
_entity_poly.pdbx_strand_id
1 'polypeptide(L)'
;FVFTRTNADLHKVVPRERLPIIHYEGLDDWKYQYAPARLGENDHQKDVAKKEELLRERRALEVEFDQLTRAWIKQDGGNGSPERDTVAKRLREQYSRLSPYTRAVSMYERWGVAVNGQVNWTYNVKAE
;
A
#
# COMPACT_ATOMS: atom_id res chain seq x y z
N PHE A 1 -18.19 -7.82 15.60
CA PHE A 1 -16.97 -7.19 16.14
C PHE A 1 -16.68 -7.79 17.50
N VAL A 2 -15.46 -8.24 17.76
CA VAL A 2 -15.05 -8.80 19.06
C VAL A 2 -14.19 -7.77 19.77
N PHE A 3 -14.57 -7.39 20.99
CA PHE A 3 -13.76 -6.50 21.84
C PHE A 3 -12.97 -7.36 22.82
N THR A 4 -11.68 -7.05 22.99
CA THR A 4 -10.76 -7.77 23.89
C THR A 4 -10.34 -6.83 25.01
N ARG A 5 -10.28 -7.33 26.25
CA ARG A 5 -9.86 -6.54 27.43
C ARG A 5 -8.54 -7.03 28.03
N THR A 6 -8.16 -8.27 27.72
CA THR A 6 -6.96 -8.94 28.23
C THR A 6 -6.18 -9.57 27.08
N ASN A 7 -4.90 -9.85 27.30
CA ASN A 7 -4.08 -10.60 26.33
C ASN A 7 -4.67 -11.98 26.04
N ALA A 8 -5.19 -12.67 27.06
CA ALA A 8 -5.87 -13.95 26.90
C ALA A 8 -7.09 -13.86 25.96
N ASP A 9 -7.84 -12.75 26.00
CA ASP A 9 -8.94 -12.53 25.05
C ASP A 9 -8.44 -12.20 23.65
N LEU A 10 -7.32 -11.47 23.54
CA LEU A 10 -6.66 -11.15 22.27
C LEU A 10 -6.14 -12.42 21.57
N HIS A 11 -5.56 -13.36 22.31
CA HIS A 11 -5.04 -14.63 21.75
C HIS A 11 -6.13 -15.54 21.19
N LYS A 12 -7.40 -15.38 21.63
CA LYS A 12 -8.54 -16.10 21.06
C LYS A 12 -8.89 -15.64 19.63
N VAL A 13 -8.42 -14.45 19.23
CA VAL A 13 -8.76 -13.83 17.94
C VAL A 13 -7.56 -13.59 17.03
N VAL A 14 -6.35 -13.41 17.58
CA VAL A 14 -5.11 -13.24 16.82
C VAL A 14 -4.07 -14.27 17.30
N PRO A 15 -3.49 -15.08 16.40
CA PRO A 15 -2.43 -16.03 16.74
C PRO A 15 -1.24 -15.34 17.40
N ARG A 16 -0.64 -16.00 18.41
CA ARG A 16 0.47 -15.43 19.18
C ARG A 16 1.70 -15.16 18.33
N GLU A 17 1.91 -15.93 17.27
CA GLU A 17 2.98 -15.77 16.27
C GLU A 17 2.89 -14.44 15.50
N ARG A 18 1.73 -13.79 15.52
CA ARG A 18 1.48 -12.50 14.86
C ARG A 18 1.42 -11.32 15.82
N LEU A 19 1.71 -11.57 17.10
CA LEU A 19 1.70 -10.57 18.15
C LEU A 19 3.13 -10.37 18.67
N PRO A 20 3.53 -9.11 18.91
CA PRO A 20 4.78 -8.82 19.58
C PRO A 20 4.86 -9.47 20.97
N ILE A 21 6.05 -9.90 21.36
CA ILE A 21 6.33 -10.36 22.73
C ILE A 21 6.03 -9.23 23.73
N ILE A 22 6.45 -8.01 23.39
CA ILE A 22 6.27 -6.84 24.25
C ILE A 22 4.78 -6.45 24.28
N HIS A 23 4.23 -6.29 25.48
CA HIS A 23 2.84 -5.91 25.79
C HIS A 23 1.75 -6.95 25.47
N TYR A 24 1.92 -7.81 24.47
CA TYR A 24 0.86 -8.70 23.97
C TYR A 24 1.09 -10.19 24.22
N GLU A 25 2.16 -10.58 24.91
CA GLU A 25 2.47 -11.99 25.22
C GLU A 25 2.48 -12.92 23.98
N GLY A 26 2.81 -12.32 22.83
CA GLY A 26 2.98 -13.05 21.57
C GLY A 26 4.34 -13.72 21.47
N LEU A 27 4.72 -14.07 20.24
CA LEU A 27 5.97 -14.79 19.94
C LEU A 27 6.87 -14.02 18.96
N ASP A 28 6.41 -12.89 18.41
CA ASP A 28 7.20 -12.05 17.51
C ASP A 28 8.16 -11.14 18.30
N ASP A 29 9.48 -11.29 18.12
CA ASP A 29 10.50 -10.39 18.71
C ASP A 29 10.64 -9.07 17.95
N TRP A 30 9.64 -8.70 17.14
CA TRP A 30 9.61 -7.40 16.50
C TRP A 30 9.67 -6.26 17.51
N LYS A 31 10.55 -5.30 17.22
CA LYS A 31 10.76 -4.08 18.02
C LYS A 31 10.69 -2.88 17.09
N TYR A 32 9.92 -1.88 17.51
CA TYR A 32 9.88 -0.61 16.80
C TYR A 32 11.26 0.05 16.82
N GLN A 33 11.75 0.42 15.64
CA GLN A 33 12.97 1.22 15.48
C GLN A 33 12.70 2.36 14.50
N TYR A 34 12.87 3.59 14.94
CA TYR A 34 12.71 4.74 14.05
C TYR A 34 13.86 4.79 13.04
N ALA A 35 13.54 4.66 11.75
CA ALA A 35 14.49 4.86 10.66
C ALA A 35 14.42 6.32 10.18
N PRO A 36 15.46 7.15 10.45
CA PRO A 36 15.46 8.55 10.03
C PRO A 36 15.49 8.68 8.50
N ALA A 37 15.01 9.83 8.02
CA ALA A 37 15.11 10.20 6.61
C ALA A 37 16.57 10.27 6.16
N ARG A 38 16.86 9.78 4.94
CA ARG A 38 18.19 9.84 4.34
C ARG A 38 18.30 11.09 3.45
N LEU A 39 19.49 11.69 3.42
CA LEU A 39 19.76 12.82 2.52
C LEU A 39 19.53 12.38 1.07
N GLY A 40 18.79 13.19 0.32
CA GLY A 40 18.49 12.94 -1.09
C GLY A 40 17.40 11.90 -1.38
N GLU A 41 16.79 11.28 -0.35
CA GLU A 41 15.78 10.21 -0.58
C GLU A 41 14.53 10.68 -1.35
N ASN A 42 14.27 12.00 -1.36
CA ASN A 42 13.13 12.63 -2.05
C ASN A 42 13.55 13.48 -3.26
N ASP A 43 14.78 13.32 -3.78
CA ASP A 43 15.30 14.18 -4.85
C ASP A 43 14.47 14.12 -6.14
N HIS A 44 13.77 13.01 -6.40
CA HIS A 44 12.80 12.90 -7.50
C HIS A 44 11.76 14.03 -7.50
N GLN A 45 11.39 14.55 -6.32
CA GLN A 45 10.38 15.62 -6.21
C GLN A 45 10.88 16.97 -6.74
N LYS A 46 12.20 17.14 -6.94
CA LYS A 46 12.78 18.33 -7.56
C LYS A 46 12.55 18.34 -9.08
N ASP A 47 12.29 17.18 -9.70
CA ASP A 47 11.99 17.08 -11.13
C ASP A 47 10.51 17.39 -11.40
N VAL A 48 10.21 18.69 -11.45
CA VAL A 48 8.86 19.19 -11.72
C VAL A 48 8.41 18.86 -13.15
N ALA A 49 9.33 18.84 -14.12
CA ALA A 49 9.01 18.55 -15.50
C ALA A 49 8.50 17.11 -15.67
N LYS A 50 9.20 16.14 -15.07
CA LYS A 50 8.78 14.73 -15.10
C LYS A 50 7.50 14.50 -14.31
N LYS A 51 7.34 15.17 -13.16
CA LYS A 51 6.10 15.14 -12.39
C LYS A 51 4.90 15.57 -13.24
N GLU A 52 5.00 16.70 -13.94
CA GLU A 52 3.92 17.19 -14.79
C GLU A 52 3.64 16.28 -15.99
N GLU A 53 4.66 15.66 -16.57
CA GLU A 53 4.49 14.63 -17.61
C GLU A 53 3.67 13.44 -17.09
N LEU A 54 4.04 12.88 -15.95
CA LEU A 54 3.35 11.74 -15.35
C LEU A 54 1.92 12.10 -14.89
N LEU A 55 1.69 13.33 -14.42
CA LEU A 55 0.35 13.81 -14.08
C LEU A 55 -0.55 13.94 -15.31
N ARG A 56 -0.02 14.40 -16.45
CA ARG A 56 -0.78 14.42 -17.72
C ARG A 56 -1.16 13.02 -18.17
N GLU A 57 -0.21 12.07 -18.13
CA GLU A 57 -0.47 10.67 -18.44
C GLU A 57 -1.57 10.10 -17.55
N ARG A 58 -1.50 10.35 -16.24
CA ARG A 58 -2.51 9.89 -15.28
C ARG A 58 -3.90 10.42 -15.60
N ARG A 59 -4.02 11.74 -15.86
CA ARG A 59 -5.31 12.36 -16.19
C ARG A 59 -5.96 11.73 -17.42
N ALA A 60 -5.15 11.38 -18.44
CA ALA A 60 -5.66 10.69 -19.62
C ALA A 60 -6.25 9.31 -19.27
N LEU A 61 -5.56 8.53 -18.43
CA LEU A 61 -6.08 7.24 -17.94
C LEU A 61 -7.33 7.40 -17.07
N GLU A 62 -7.41 8.44 -16.24
CA GLU A 62 -8.58 8.73 -15.42
C GLU A 62 -9.81 9.07 -16.27
N VAL A 63 -9.64 9.84 -17.35
CA VAL A 63 -10.70 10.11 -18.33
C VAL A 63 -11.16 8.83 -19.03
N GLU A 64 -10.23 8.00 -19.50
CA GLU A 64 -10.52 6.71 -20.14
C GLU A 64 -11.31 5.79 -19.19
N PHE A 65 -10.88 5.70 -17.93
CA PHE A 65 -11.53 4.90 -16.90
C PHE A 65 -12.95 5.39 -16.57
N ASP A 66 -13.16 6.71 -16.46
CA ASP A 66 -14.48 7.29 -16.22
C ASP A 66 -15.44 7.00 -17.38
N GLN A 67 -14.99 7.17 -18.62
CA GLN A 67 -15.78 6.86 -19.82
C GLN A 67 -16.22 5.39 -19.85
N LEU A 68 -15.28 4.46 -19.62
CA LEU A 68 -15.57 3.02 -19.57
C LEU A 68 -16.50 2.67 -18.41
N THR A 69 -16.32 3.31 -17.25
CA THR A 69 -17.21 3.12 -16.09
C THR A 69 -18.64 3.58 -16.40
N ARG A 70 -18.80 4.74 -17.05
CA ARG A 70 -20.13 5.23 -17.50
C ARG A 70 -20.78 4.31 -18.52
N ALA A 71 -20.01 3.77 -19.46
CA ALA A 71 -20.51 2.82 -20.45
C ALA A 71 -20.95 1.52 -19.78
N TRP A 72 -20.14 1.00 -18.85
CA TRP A 72 -20.43 -0.20 -18.07
C TRP A 72 -21.72 -0.07 -17.25
N ILE A 73 -21.92 1.05 -16.53
CA ILE A 73 -23.13 1.29 -15.73
C ILE A 73 -24.41 1.31 -16.57
N LYS A 74 -24.33 1.64 -17.87
CA LYS A 74 -25.47 1.66 -18.78
C LYS A 74 -25.80 0.28 -19.37
N GLN A 75 -24.95 -0.73 -19.18
CA GLN A 75 -25.22 -2.08 -19.66
C GLN A 75 -26.10 -2.81 -18.64
N ASP A 76 -27.28 -3.24 -19.06
CA ASP A 76 -28.15 -4.10 -18.24
C ASP A 76 -27.51 -5.48 -18.06
N GLY A 77 -27.49 -5.99 -16.82
CA GLY A 77 -27.07 -7.36 -16.52
C GLY A 77 -25.82 -7.53 -15.65
N GLY A 78 -25.17 -6.46 -15.19
CA GLY A 78 -24.18 -6.52 -14.11
C GLY A 78 -22.88 -7.29 -14.38
N ASN A 79 -22.61 -7.68 -15.63
CA ASN A 79 -21.34 -8.31 -16.01
C ASN A 79 -20.19 -7.30 -15.90
N GLY A 80 -18.99 -7.74 -15.50
CA GLY A 80 -17.80 -6.86 -15.44
C GLY A 80 -17.35 -6.34 -16.81
N SER A 81 -16.55 -5.26 -16.82
CA SER A 81 -15.93 -4.71 -18.04
C SER A 81 -14.42 -5.00 -18.04
N PRO A 82 -13.93 -5.93 -18.90
CA PRO A 82 -12.50 -6.23 -19.04
C PRO A 82 -11.66 -5.02 -19.47
N GLU A 83 -12.22 -4.13 -20.28
CA GLU A 83 -11.57 -2.90 -20.73
C GLU A 83 -11.32 -1.97 -19.55
N ARG A 84 -12.35 -1.75 -18.72
CA ARG A 84 -12.24 -0.96 -17.50
C ARG A 84 -11.18 -1.53 -16.56
N ASP A 85 -11.17 -2.86 -16.37
CA ASP A 85 -10.21 -3.53 -15.52
C ASP A 85 -8.77 -3.43 -16.05
N THR A 86 -8.61 -3.40 -17.37
CA THR A 86 -7.31 -3.16 -18.03
C THR A 86 -6.81 -1.75 -17.75
N VAL A 87 -7.67 -0.74 -17.85
CA VAL A 87 -7.30 0.65 -17.51
C VAL A 87 -7.02 0.79 -16.00
N ALA A 88 -7.76 0.09 -15.13
CA ALA A 88 -7.48 0.06 -13.70
C ALA A 88 -6.07 -0.46 -13.38
N LYS A 89 -5.61 -1.51 -14.09
CA LYS A 89 -4.23 -2.01 -13.97
C LYS A 89 -3.21 -0.97 -14.42
N ARG A 90 -3.44 -0.31 -15.56
CA ARG A 90 -2.57 0.78 -16.06
C ARG A 90 -2.50 1.94 -15.08
N LEU A 91 -3.62 2.33 -14.45
CA LEU A 91 -3.65 3.34 -13.39
C LEU A 91 -2.79 2.95 -12.19
N ARG A 92 -2.81 1.68 -11.79
CA ARG A 92 -1.98 1.17 -10.68
C ARG A 92 -0.49 1.24 -11.00
N GLU A 93 -0.10 0.82 -12.21
CA GLU A 93 1.29 0.90 -12.67
C GLU A 93 1.76 2.35 -12.81
N GLN A 94 0.90 3.22 -13.34
CA GLN A 94 1.15 4.65 -13.44
C GLN A 94 1.37 5.27 -12.06
N TYR A 95 0.55 4.93 -11.07
CA TYR A 95 0.71 5.41 -9.69
C TYR A 95 2.08 5.03 -9.11
N SER A 96 2.55 3.80 -9.33
CA SER A 96 3.87 3.38 -8.87
C SER A 96 4.99 4.24 -9.46
N ARG A 97 4.89 4.66 -10.73
CA ARG A 97 5.86 5.57 -11.37
C ARG A 97 5.75 7.01 -10.89
N LEU A 98 4.53 7.49 -10.59
CA LEU A 98 4.28 8.86 -10.11
C LEU A 98 4.63 9.05 -8.62
N SER A 99 4.50 8.00 -7.81
CA SER A 99 4.67 8.07 -6.35
C SER A 99 5.96 8.79 -5.92
N PRO A 100 7.16 8.49 -6.46
CA PRO A 100 8.41 9.15 -6.05
C PRO A 100 8.43 10.68 -6.29
N TYR A 101 7.65 11.17 -7.24
CA TYR A 101 7.60 12.60 -7.62
C TYR A 101 6.56 13.40 -6.83
N THR A 102 5.70 12.72 -6.07
CA THR A 102 4.56 13.34 -5.37
C THR A 102 4.51 13.05 -3.88
N ARG A 103 5.06 11.92 -3.44
CA ARG A 103 5.03 11.46 -2.06
C ARG A 103 6.44 11.29 -1.52
N ALA A 104 6.64 11.68 -0.27
CA ALA A 104 7.89 11.41 0.43
C ALA A 104 8.03 9.92 0.79
N VAL A 105 9.27 9.43 0.83
CA VAL A 105 9.57 8.06 1.28
C VAL A 105 9.04 7.85 2.71
N SER A 106 8.20 6.82 2.87
CA SER A 106 7.62 6.46 4.16
C SER A 106 8.61 5.70 5.03
N MET A 107 8.33 5.63 6.33
CA MET A 107 9.09 4.79 7.25
C MET A 107 9.01 3.30 6.87
N TYR A 108 7.87 2.84 6.35
CA TYR A 108 7.69 1.45 5.90
C TYR A 108 8.54 1.12 4.66
N GLU A 109 8.74 2.08 3.77
CA GLU A 109 9.69 1.94 2.65
C GLU A 109 11.14 1.92 3.15
N ARG A 110 11.48 2.77 4.14
CA ARG A 110 12.81 2.73 4.78
C ARG A 110 13.08 1.40 5.50
N TRP A 111 12.05 0.77 6.06
CA TRP A 111 12.13 -0.57 6.64
C TRP A 111 12.11 -1.69 5.60
N GLY A 112 11.88 -1.39 4.32
CA GLY A 112 11.76 -2.40 3.26
C GLY A 112 10.46 -3.21 3.31
N VAL A 113 9.52 -2.84 4.18
CA VAL A 113 8.22 -3.52 4.32
C VAL A 113 7.27 -3.14 3.20
N ALA A 114 7.28 -1.87 2.78
CA ALA A 114 6.48 -1.39 1.66
C ALA A 114 7.39 -1.13 0.46
N VAL A 115 7.24 -1.90 -0.62
CA VAL A 115 8.05 -1.76 -1.83
C VAL A 115 7.15 -1.87 -3.05
N ASN A 116 7.22 -0.89 -3.96
CA ASN A 116 6.49 -0.90 -5.24
C ASN A 116 4.97 -1.15 -5.09
N GLY A 117 4.36 -0.64 -4.02
CA GLY A 117 2.93 -0.83 -3.73
C GLY A 117 2.56 -2.22 -3.18
N GLN A 118 3.55 -3.05 -2.84
CA GLN A 118 3.37 -4.32 -2.13
C GLN A 118 3.82 -4.16 -0.67
N VAL A 119 3.20 -4.96 0.21
CA VAL A 119 3.57 -5.05 1.62
C VAL A 119 4.11 -6.44 1.89
N ASN A 120 5.39 -6.52 2.25
CA ASN A 120 6.08 -7.74 2.63
C ASN A 120 6.40 -7.66 4.12
N TRP A 121 5.53 -8.24 4.95
CA TRP A 121 5.73 -8.33 6.40
C TRP A 121 6.07 -9.75 6.80
N THR A 122 7.13 -9.90 7.58
CA THR A 122 7.55 -11.19 8.16
C THR A 122 7.59 -11.06 9.68
N TYR A 123 7.13 -12.10 10.37
CA TYR A 123 7.16 -12.18 11.83
C TYR A 123 8.45 -12.86 12.28
N ASN A 124 9.12 -12.29 13.28
CA ASN A 124 10.34 -12.84 13.86
C ASN A 124 9.96 -13.74 15.04
N VAL A 125 9.32 -14.87 14.74
CA VAL A 125 8.85 -15.81 15.74
C VAL A 125 10.06 -16.44 16.43
N LYS A 126 10.22 -16.20 17.73
CA LYS A 126 11.19 -16.96 18.52
C LYS A 126 10.67 -18.38 18.70
N ALA A 127 11.51 -19.36 18.36
CA ALA A 127 11.26 -20.74 18.77
C ALA A 127 11.24 -20.79 20.30
N GLU A 128 10.27 -21.53 20.86
CA GLU A 128 10.19 -21.81 22.30
C GLU A 128 11.42 -22.57 22.81
#